data_AF-A0A9E0NCT6-F1
#
_entry.id   AF-A0A9E0NCT6-F1
#
_cell.length_a   1.000
_cell.length_b   1.000
_cell.length_c   1.000
_cell.angle_alpha   90.00
_cell.angle_beta   90.00
_cell.angle_gamma   90.00
#
_symmetry.space_group_name_H-M   'P 1'
#
loop_
_entity.id
_entity.type
_entity.pdbx_description
1 polymer ?
#
loop_
_entity_poly.entity_id
_entity_poly.type
_entity_poly.pdbx_seq_one_letter_code
_entity_poly.pdbx_strand_id
1 'polypeptide(L)'
;MTQFVNEAGDIRQYILHLPHPATAGHTYALTMNVFSNILLSAVCLSALSGCRHDAGKGKAQSEYDSGGNLVRIVERSGNQRHGQTTEYYLGGNVKAQLSYRQGQLHGRCLWYDERGRLKEIQHYADGKQHGRDSIFETDGRLISSTEYSHGQQHGTLYKYDASGKVRFTARYERDSLTAVEGVILR
;
A
#
# COMPACT_ATOMS: atom_id res chain seq x y z
N MET A 1 -11.07 3.42 -21.07
CA MET A 1 -10.78 2.17 -21.80
C MET A 1 -9.66 2.53 -22.78
N THR A 2 -8.40 2.48 -22.37
CA THR A 2 -7.57 1.26 -22.37
C THR A 2 -7.70 0.56 -23.72
N GLN A 3 -6.70 0.70 -24.58
CA GLN A 3 -6.55 -0.11 -25.79
C GLN A 3 -5.38 -1.06 -25.57
N PHE A 4 -5.67 -2.35 -25.78
CA PHE A 4 -4.72 -3.45 -25.82
C PHE A 4 -4.16 -3.59 -27.24
N VAL A 5 -2.90 -4.00 -27.36
CA VAL A 5 -2.25 -4.36 -28.63
C VAL A 5 -2.08 -5.88 -28.66
N ASN A 6 -2.41 -6.52 -29.78
CA ASN A 6 -2.20 -7.95 -30.01
C ASN A 6 -0.98 -8.20 -30.95
N GLU A 7 -0.37 -9.37 -30.84
CA GLU A 7 1.00 -9.73 -31.26
C GLU A 7 1.26 -9.87 -32.78
N ALA A 8 0.57 -9.12 -33.63
CA ALA A 8 0.77 -9.20 -35.09
C ALA A 8 1.40 -7.95 -35.73
N GLY A 9 1.80 -6.94 -34.95
CA GLY A 9 2.73 -5.89 -35.41
C GLY A 9 2.25 -4.97 -36.54
N ASP A 10 0.97 -4.97 -36.92
CA ASP A 10 0.41 -4.08 -37.95
C ASP A 10 -0.38 -2.92 -37.34
N ILE A 11 0.10 -1.69 -37.58
CA ILE A 11 -0.57 -0.44 -37.16
C ILE A 11 -1.50 0.00 -38.28
N ARG A 12 -2.83 -0.09 -38.07
CA ARG A 12 -3.82 0.55 -38.96
C ARG A 12 -4.69 1.52 -38.17
N GLN A 13 -4.67 2.78 -38.59
CA GLN A 13 -5.53 3.85 -38.11
C GLN A 13 -6.98 3.56 -38.50
N TYR A 14 -7.90 3.51 -37.54
CA TYR A 14 -9.33 3.46 -37.81
C TYR A 14 -10.00 4.74 -37.30
N ILE A 15 -10.34 5.63 -38.22
CA ILE A 15 -11.24 6.77 -38.01
C ILE A 15 -12.67 6.23 -38.20
N LEU A 16 -13.44 6.12 -37.12
CA LEU A 16 -14.87 5.81 -37.22
C LEU A 16 -15.67 7.11 -37.17
N HIS A 17 -16.13 7.52 -38.36
CA HIS A 17 -17.11 8.57 -38.58
C HIS A 17 -18.46 8.24 -37.95
N LEU A 18 -19.03 9.21 -37.25
CA LEU A 18 -20.44 9.23 -36.86
C LEU A 18 -21.32 9.56 -38.08
N PRO A 19 -22.49 8.91 -38.22
CA PRO A 19 -23.62 9.51 -38.91
C PRO A 19 -24.76 9.86 -37.95
N HIS A 20 -25.27 11.07 -38.12
CA HIS A 20 -26.52 11.62 -37.58
C HIS A 20 -27.56 11.66 -38.74
N PRO A 21 -28.80 12.13 -38.54
CA PRO A 21 -29.95 11.53 -37.84
C PRO A 21 -31.10 11.20 -38.83
N ALA A 22 -32.18 10.55 -38.34
CA ALA A 22 -33.45 10.46 -39.07
C ALA A 22 -34.63 10.96 -38.21
N THR A 23 -35.45 11.75 -38.89
CA THR A 23 -36.56 12.64 -38.55
C THR A 23 -37.91 11.98 -38.21
N ALA A 24 -38.74 12.68 -37.43
CA ALA A 24 -40.15 13.08 -37.69
C ALA A 24 -40.82 13.45 -36.34
N GLY A 25 -41.66 14.47 -36.16
CA GLY A 25 -42.25 15.46 -37.05
C GLY A 25 -43.09 16.45 -36.22
N HIS A 26 -43.78 17.33 -36.93
CA HIS A 26 -44.80 18.32 -36.51
C HIS A 26 -44.41 19.80 -36.66
N THR A 27 -45.15 20.37 -37.59
CA THR A 27 -45.11 21.65 -38.30
C THR A 27 -45.66 22.85 -37.52
N TYR A 28 -44.95 23.98 -37.68
CA TYR A 28 -45.36 25.39 -37.79
C TYR A 28 -46.42 26.00 -36.84
N ALA A 29 -46.05 27.06 -36.12
CA ALA A 29 -46.69 28.40 -36.26
C ALA A 29 -45.99 29.49 -35.42
N LEU A 30 -45.47 30.49 -36.15
CA LEU A 30 -45.65 31.95 -35.96
C LEU A 30 -45.51 32.55 -34.53
N THR A 31 -44.37 33.20 -34.27
CA THR A 31 -44.16 34.67 -34.23
C THR A 31 -44.46 35.33 -32.88
N MET A 32 -43.39 35.94 -32.37
CA MET A 32 -43.33 37.20 -31.62
C MET A 32 -44.12 37.30 -30.31
N ASN A 33 -43.40 37.35 -29.19
CA ASN A 33 -43.57 38.51 -28.31
C ASN A 33 -42.28 38.84 -27.54
N VAL A 34 -41.91 40.10 -27.64
CA VAL A 34 -40.80 40.77 -26.95
C VAL A 34 -41.36 41.31 -25.64
N PHE A 35 -40.67 41.17 -24.52
CA PHE A 35 -40.73 41.96 -23.27
C PHE A 35 -40.10 41.07 -22.19
N SER A 36 -39.27 41.48 -21.25
CA SER A 36 -38.57 42.71 -20.94
C SER A 36 -37.70 42.35 -19.72
N ASN A 37 -36.53 42.95 -19.60
CA ASN A 37 -36.02 43.48 -18.33
C ASN A 37 -35.71 42.54 -17.14
N ILE A 38 -34.41 42.42 -16.82
CA ILE A 38 -33.74 42.94 -15.60
C ILE A 38 -32.69 41.98 -14.98
N LEU A 39 -31.58 42.63 -14.68
CA LEU A 39 -30.32 42.25 -14.04
C LEU A 39 -30.41 41.66 -12.62
N LEU A 40 -29.41 40.81 -12.35
CA LEU A 40 -28.60 40.65 -11.12
C LEU A 40 -29.23 40.20 -9.76
N SER A 41 -28.53 39.20 -9.21
CA SER A 41 -28.08 39.05 -7.80
C SER A 41 -28.79 38.07 -6.87
N ALA A 42 -27.98 37.55 -5.93
CA ALA A 42 -28.25 36.72 -4.75
C ALA A 42 -28.39 35.19 -4.98
N VAL A 43 -27.34 34.37 -4.77
CA VAL A 43 -26.74 33.91 -3.50
C VAL A 43 -27.44 32.65 -2.93
N CYS A 44 -26.66 31.56 -2.95
CA CYS A 44 -26.56 30.45 -1.98
C CYS A 44 -27.56 29.26 -1.93
N LEU A 45 -26.89 28.08 -1.83
CA LEU A 45 -27.24 26.87 -1.08
C LEU A 45 -28.54 26.16 -1.49
N SER A 46 -28.53 24.97 -2.09
CA SER A 46 -28.02 23.67 -1.61
C SER A 46 -28.82 22.62 -2.44
N ALA A 47 -28.48 21.35 -2.66
CA ALA A 47 -27.74 20.40 -1.86
C ALA A 47 -27.33 19.21 -2.75
N LEU A 48 -26.08 18.76 -2.53
CA LEU A 48 -25.66 17.36 -2.47
C LEU A 48 -25.92 16.47 -3.70
N SER A 49 -25.04 16.68 -4.68
CA SER A 49 -24.48 15.60 -5.47
C SER A 49 -23.96 14.49 -4.54
N GLY A 50 -24.56 13.31 -4.60
CA GLY A 50 -24.09 12.10 -3.91
C GLY A 50 -22.78 11.61 -4.52
N CYS A 51 -21.68 12.31 -4.27
CA CYS A 51 -20.34 11.81 -4.54
C CYS A 51 -20.07 10.68 -3.54
N ARG A 52 -20.11 9.43 -4.01
CA ARG A 52 -19.39 8.34 -3.35
C ARG A 52 -17.93 8.75 -3.27
N HIS A 53 -17.50 9.10 -2.07
CA HIS A 53 -16.08 9.22 -1.77
C HIS A 53 -15.48 7.83 -1.92
N ASP A 54 -14.79 7.61 -3.04
CA ASP A 54 -13.79 6.55 -3.14
C ASP A 54 -12.76 6.83 -2.05
N ALA A 55 -12.73 5.98 -1.02
CA ALA A 55 -11.81 6.11 0.10
C ALA A 55 -10.38 6.12 -0.46
N GLY A 56 -9.73 7.26 -0.34
CA GLY A 56 -8.54 7.62 -1.11
C GLY A 56 -7.45 6.55 -1.07
N LYS A 57 -7.19 5.94 -2.24
CA LYS A 57 -5.92 5.25 -2.49
C LYS A 57 -4.80 6.28 -2.35
N GLY A 58 -3.87 6.05 -1.41
CA GLY A 58 -2.72 6.92 -1.20
C GLY A 58 -1.95 7.15 -2.51
N LYS A 59 -1.37 8.34 -2.69
CA LYS A 59 -0.52 8.59 -3.87
C LYS A 59 0.84 7.95 -3.61
N ALA A 60 1.25 7.02 -4.47
CA ALA A 60 2.60 6.48 -4.47
C ALA A 60 3.58 7.49 -5.09
N GLN A 61 4.73 7.69 -4.45
CA GLN A 61 5.79 8.59 -4.90
C GLN A 61 7.13 7.84 -4.92
N SER A 62 7.85 7.92 -6.02
CA SER A 62 9.19 7.36 -6.16
C SER A 62 10.26 8.36 -5.67
N GLU A 63 11.19 7.88 -4.86
CA GLU A 63 12.36 8.60 -4.37
C GLU A 63 13.62 7.98 -5.01
N TYR A 64 14.51 8.83 -5.50
CA TYR A 64 15.77 8.44 -6.15
C TYR A 64 16.97 8.98 -5.37
N ASP A 65 18.10 8.28 -5.41
CA ASP A 65 19.36 8.81 -4.87
C ASP A 65 19.99 9.87 -5.81
N SER A 66 21.13 10.45 -5.41
CA SER A 66 21.86 11.43 -6.21
C SER A 66 22.43 10.87 -7.53
N GLY A 67 22.54 9.54 -7.65
CA GLY A 67 22.95 8.84 -8.86
C GLY A 67 21.78 8.49 -9.79
N GLY A 68 20.54 8.79 -9.40
CA GLY A 68 19.34 8.46 -10.15
C GLY A 68 18.82 7.04 -9.94
N ASN A 69 19.36 6.28 -8.99
CA ASN A 69 18.86 4.94 -8.67
C ASN A 69 17.60 5.04 -7.81
N LEU A 70 16.60 4.20 -8.10
CA LEU A 70 15.37 4.13 -7.30
C LEU A 70 15.70 3.56 -5.92
N VAL A 71 15.43 4.33 -4.86
CA VAL A 71 15.68 3.89 -3.47
C VAL A 71 14.41 3.51 -2.73
N ARG A 72 13.29 4.15 -3.04
CA ARG A 72 12.04 3.95 -2.30
C ARG A 72 10.81 4.33 -3.11
N ILE A 73 9.72 3.61 -2.94
CA ILE A 73 8.36 4.03 -3.33
C ILE A 73 7.55 4.20 -2.05
N VAL A 74 6.97 5.38 -1.85
CA VAL A 74 6.24 5.75 -0.62
C VAL A 74 4.80 6.08 -0.94
N GLU A 75 3.86 5.37 -0.34
CA GLU A 75 2.47 5.82 -0.30
C GLU A 75 2.29 6.90 0.77
N ARG A 76 1.69 8.03 0.36
CA ARG A 76 1.41 9.17 1.23
C ARG A 76 -0.06 9.56 1.16
N SER A 77 -0.56 10.02 2.30
CA SER A 77 -1.83 10.74 2.41
C SER A 77 -1.53 12.12 3.00
N GLY A 78 -1.74 13.18 2.21
CA GLY A 78 -1.23 14.51 2.51
C GLY A 78 0.30 14.52 2.60
N ASN A 79 0.86 15.08 3.68
CA ASN A 79 2.31 15.15 3.92
C ASN A 79 2.86 13.94 4.70
N GLN A 80 2.00 13.01 5.13
CA GLN A 80 2.39 11.88 5.98
C GLN A 80 2.42 10.56 5.20
N ARG A 81 3.33 9.66 5.59
CA ARG A 81 3.34 8.28 5.07
C ARG A 81 2.07 7.56 5.52
N HIS A 82 1.38 6.93 4.58
CA HIS A 82 0.16 6.19 4.86
C HIS A 82 -0.03 5.13 3.77
N GLY A 83 -0.12 3.86 4.17
CA GLY A 83 -0.15 2.73 3.25
C GLY A 83 1.20 2.01 3.19
N GLN A 84 1.51 1.45 2.03
CA GLN A 84 2.73 0.67 1.83
C GLN A 84 3.91 1.55 1.40
N THR A 85 5.11 1.18 1.84
CA THR A 85 6.37 1.78 1.42
C THR A 85 7.33 0.67 1.08
N THR A 86 7.85 0.66 -0.15
CA THR A 86 8.82 -0.32 -0.62
C THR A 86 10.18 0.35 -0.70
N GLU A 87 11.19 -0.23 -0.06
CA GLU A 87 12.58 0.19 -0.16
C GLU A 87 13.36 -0.79 -1.03
N TYR A 88 14.37 -0.30 -1.75
CA TYR A 88 15.18 -1.07 -2.67
C TYR A 88 16.65 -1.04 -2.29
N TYR A 89 17.35 -2.13 -2.59
CA TYR A 89 18.81 -2.15 -2.66
C TYR A 89 19.29 -1.43 -3.91
N LEU A 90 20.57 -1.05 -3.96
CA LEU A 90 21.18 -0.43 -5.14
C LEU A 90 21.04 -1.32 -6.40
N GLY A 91 21.04 -2.64 -6.22
CA GLY A 91 20.80 -3.61 -7.30
C GLY A 91 19.34 -3.73 -7.76
N GLY A 92 18.42 -2.93 -7.23
CA GLY A 92 17.00 -2.92 -7.59
C GLY A 92 16.13 -3.99 -6.91
N ASN A 93 16.73 -4.93 -6.19
CA ASN A 93 15.99 -5.90 -5.38
C ASN A 93 15.29 -5.20 -4.21
N VAL A 94 14.10 -5.68 -3.84
CA VAL A 94 13.36 -5.16 -2.69
C VAL A 94 14.18 -5.43 -1.43
N LYS A 95 14.38 -4.37 -0.63
CA LYS A 95 15.03 -4.40 0.67
C LYS A 95 14.03 -4.54 1.80
N ALA A 96 12.94 -3.78 1.73
CA ALA A 96 11.90 -3.82 2.75
C ALA A 96 10.54 -3.44 2.16
N GLN A 97 9.47 -4.01 2.73
CA GLN A 97 8.09 -3.57 2.54
C GLN A 97 7.54 -3.19 3.91
N LEU A 98 7.27 -1.89 4.08
CA LEU A 98 6.91 -1.28 5.34
C LEU A 98 5.49 -0.76 5.26
N SER A 99 4.68 -1.07 6.28
CA SER A 99 3.32 -0.57 6.37
C SER A 99 3.25 0.60 7.35
N TYR A 100 2.67 1.72 6.89
CA TYR A 100 2.53 2.94 7.66
C TYR A 100 1.07 3.34 7.84
N ARG A 101 0.75 3.88 9.01
CA ARG A 101 -0.51 4.56 9.30
C ARG A 101 -0.20 5.89 9.98
N GLN A 102 -0.60 6.99 9.34
CA GLN A 102 -0.42 8.36 9.87
C GLN A 102 1.04 8.67 10.27
N GLY A 103 1.98 8.27 9.42
CA GLY A 103 3.41 8.51 9.63
C GLY A 103 4.13 7.51 10.54
N GLN A 104 3.42 6.58 11.17
CA GLN A 104 4.00 5.58 12.07
C GLN A 104 3.93 4.18 11.44
N LEU A 105 4.90 3.31 11.76
CA LEU A 105 4.81 1.90 11.36
C LEU A 105 3.57 1.26 11.99
N HIS A 106 2.79 0.57 11.18
CA HIS A 106 1.57 -0.08 11.64
C HIS A 106 1.23 -1.27 10.73
N GLY A 107 1.04 -2.44 11.32
CA GLY A 107 0.83 -3.69 10.62
C GLY A 107 2.12 -4.46 10.36
N ARG A 108 2.07 -5.36 9.37
CA ARG A 108 3.17 -6.25 9.03
C ARG A 108 4.19 -5.55 8.14
N CYS A 109 5.46 -5.68 8.49
CA CYS A 109 6.61 -5.23 7.73
C CYS A 109 7.50 -6.42 7.38
N LEU A 110 8.13 -6.37 6.21
CA LEU A 110 8.93 -7.45 5.64
C LEU A 110 10.32 -6.91 5.28
N TRP A 111 11.37 -7.67 5.59
CA TRP A 111 12.74 -7.36 5.21
C TRP A 111 13.33 -8.52 4.42
N TYR A 112 14.09 -8.16 3.41
CA TYR A 112 14.70 -9.09 2.48
C TYR A 112 16.22 -8.90 2.46
N ASP A 113 16.95 -9.90 2.00
CA ASP A 113 18.37 -9.77 1.70
C ASP A 113 18.60 -9.20 0.30
N GLU A 114 19.87 -8.94 -0.04
CA GLU A 114 20.25 -8.40 -1.35
C GLU A 114 19.89 -9.31 -2.53
N ARG A 115 19.59 -10.59 -2.28
CA ARG A 115 19.12 -11.56 -3.27
C ARG A 115 17.59 -11.65 -3.34
N GLY A 116 16.87 -10.83 -2.58
CA GLY A 116 15.41 -10.80 -2.53
C GLY A 116 14.78 -11.89 -1.66
N ARG A 117 15.56 -12.57 -0.81
CA ARG A 117 15.06 -13.63 0.07
C ARG A 117 14.56 -13.03 1.37
N LEU A 118 13.39 -13.47 1.83
CA LEU A 118 12.80 -12.98 3.07
C LEU A 118 13.70 -13.32 4.26
N LYS A 119 14.11 -12.31 5.01
CA LYS A 119 14.91 -12.45 6.23
C LYS A 119 14.07 -12.31 7.48
N GLU A 120 13.16 -11.34 7.50
CA GLU A 120 12.44 -10.97 8.72
C GLU A 120 11.02 -10.55 8.41
N ILE A 121 10.10 -10.94 9.29
CA ILE A 121 8.75 -10.40 9.37
C ILE A 121 8.65 -9.77 10.75
N GLN A 122 8.26 -8.50 10.81
CA GLN A 122 7.99 -7.82 12.08
C GLN A 122 6.61 -7.18 12.05
N HIS A 123 5.98 -7.08 13.21
CA HIS A 123 4.65 -6.50 13.35
C HIS A 123 4.71 -5.28 14.25
N TYR A 124 4.05 -4.21 13.80
CA TYR A 124 4.02 -2.94 14.50
C TYR A 124 2.59 -2.49 14.79
N ALA A 125 2.41 -1.81 15.91
CA ALA A 125 1.23 -1.02 16.20
C ALA A 125 1.69 0.36 16.69
N ASP A 126 1.33 1.40 15.94
CA ASP A 126 1.54 2.81 16.30
C ASP A 126 3.02 3.10 16.62
N GLY A 127 3.89 2.63 15.72
CA GLY A 127 5.33 2.82 15.77
C GLY A 127 6.09 1.86 16.70
N LYS A 128 5.41 0.97 17.42
CA LYS A 128 6.03 0.03 18.36
C LYS A 128 5.84 -1.42 17.92
N GLN A 129 6.81 -2.29 18.17
CA GLN A 129 6.64 -3.72 17.91
C GLN A 129 5.44 -4.28 18.70
N HIS A 130 4.58 -5.02 18.01
CA HIS A 130 3.36 -5.58 18.57
C HIS A 130 2.92 -6.78 17.73
N GLY A 131 2.89 -7.96 18.35
CA GLY A 131 2.62 -9.23 17.68
C GLY A 131 3.86 -10.12 17.61
N ARG A 132 3.82 -11.13 16.74
CA ARG A 132 4.89 -12.13 16.62
C ARG A 132 5.82 -11.79 15.47
N ASP A 133 7.07 -11.52 15.79
CA ASP A 133 8.14 -11.33 14.82
C ASP A 133 8.79 -12.68 14.49
N SER A 134 9.31 -12.81 13.27
CA SER A 134 9.90 -14.04 12.75
C SER A 134 11.18 -13.74 11.98
N ILE A 135 12.22 -14.55 12.20
CA ILE A 135 13.50 -14.47 11.50
C ILE A 135 13.74 -15.75 10.73
N PHE A 136 14.19 -15.61 9.49
CA PHE A 136 14.39 -16.70 8.54
C PHE A 136 15.85 -16.81 8.13
N GLU A 137 16.26 -18.04 7.87
CA GLU A 137 17.53 -18.41 7.24
C GLU A 137 17.47 -18.10 5.74
N THR A 138 18.63 -18.09 5.11
CA THR A 138 18.77 -17.82 3.68
C THR A 138 18.12 -18.86 2.75
N ASP A 139 17.71 -20.03 3.26
CA ASP A 139 16.94 -21.06 2.57
C ASP A 139 15.42 -20.95 2.82
N GLY A 140 14.99 -19.96 3.61
CA GLY A 140 13.59 -19.73 3.97
C GLY A 140 13.15 -20.44 5.26
N ARG A 141 14.02 -21.19 5.92
CA ARG A 141 13.69 -21.86 7.19
C ARG A 141 13.52 -20.85 8.33
N LEU A 142 12.48 -21.02 9.15
CA LEU A 142 12.28 -20.22 10.35
C LEU A 142 13.36 -20.54 11.40
N ILE A 143 14.15 -19.54 11.81
CA ILE A 143 15.19 -19.67 12.84
C ILE A 143 14.63 -19.33 14.22
N SER A 144 13.82 -18.28 14.29
CA SER A 144 13.22 -17.85 15.54
C SER A 144 11.91 -17.11 15.34
N SER A 145 11.08 -17.12 16.38
CA SER A 145 9.95 -16.21 16.50
C SER A 145 9.90 -15.61 17.90
N THR A 146 9.47 -14.36 18.03
CA THR A 146 9.42 -13.63 19.30
C THR A 146 8.15 -12.80 19.39
N GLU A 147 7.46 -12.87 20.52
CA GLU A 147 6.25 -12.08 20.78
C GLU A 147 6.58 -10.75 21.45
N TYR A 148 6.02 -9.68 20.91
CA TYR A 148 6.13 -8.32 21.41
C TYR A 148 4.77 -7.73 21.73
N SER A 149 4.73 -6.87 22.74
CA SER A 149 3.58 -6.03 23.07
C SER A 149 4.08 -4.64 23.45
N HIS A 150 3.60 -3.62 22.74
CA HIS A 150 3.91 -2.21 23.01
C HIS A 150 5.41 -1.90 23.03
N GLY A 151 6.17 -2.56 22.16
CA GLY A 151 7.62 -2.39 22.02
C GLY A 151 8.46 -3.22 23.00
N GLN A 152 7.84 -4.09 23.79
CA GLN A 152 8.51 -4.93 24.78
C GLN A 152 8.30 -6.41 24.43
N GLN A 153 9.29 -7.26 24.69
CA GLN A 153 9.11 -8.71 24.64
C GLN A 153 8.07 -9.12 25.67
N HIS A 154 7.01 -9.76 25.21
CA HIS A 154 5.91 -10.21 26.04
C HIS A 154 5.26 -11.43 25.39
N GLY A 155 5.39 -12.58 26.05
CA GLY A 155 5.01 -13.87 25.49
C GLY A 155 6.22 -14.78 25.33
N THR A 156 6.22 -15.61 24.29
CA THR A 156 7.25 -16.65 24.12
C THR A 156 8.16 -16.37 22.93
N LEU A 157 9.46 -16.49 23.16
CA LEU A 157 10.48 -16.62 22.14
C LEU A 157 10.71 -18.10 21.86
N TYR A 158 10.72 -18.47 20.57
CA TYR A 158 11.06 -19.80 20.09
C TYR A 158 12.33 -19.73 19.24
N LYS A 159 13.22 -20.72 19.37
CA LYS A 159 14.26 -21.02 18.38
C LYS A 159 14.12 -22.44 17.85
N TYR A 160 14.36 -22.59 16.56
CA TYR A 160 14.14 -23.83 15.82
C TYR A 160 15.46 -24.38 15.28
N ASP A 161 15.61 -25.70 15.22
CA ASP A 161 16.71 -26.35 14.50
C ASP A 161 16.45 -26.45 12.99
N ALA A 162 17.41 -27.03 12.26
CA ALA A 162 17.35 -27.27 10.82
C ALA A 162 16.13 -28.08 10.37
N SER A 163 15.54 -28.90 11.25
CA SER A 163 14.33 -29.67 10.96
C SER A 163 13.03 -28.90 11.24
N GLY A 164 13.13 -27.67 11.78
CA GLY A 164 11.98 -26.87 12.20
C GLY A 164 11.45 -27.24 13.59
N LYS A 165 12.17 -28.07 14.36
CA LYS A 165 11.76 -28.44 15.72
C LYS A 165 12.22 -27.38 16.71
N VAL A 166 11.36 -27.06 17.68
CA VAL A 166 11.72 -26.16 18.78
C VAL A 166 12.83 -26.77 19.62
N ARG A 167 13.92 -26.02 19.78
CA ARG A 167 15.08 -26.41 20.59
C ARG A 167 15.26 -25.56 21.84
N PHE A 168 14.71 -24.35 21.81
CA PHE A 168 14.81 -23.39 22.88
C PHE A 168 13.53 -22.57 22.94
N THR A 169 13.02 -22.37 24.15
CA THR A 169 11.96 -21.43 24.45
C THR A 169 12.39 -20.51 25.58
N ALA A 170 11.94 -19.26 25.52
CA ALA A 170 12.08 -18.32 26.62
C ALA A 170 10.78 -17.53 26.75
N ARG A 171 10.25 -17.40 27.96
CA ARG A 171 9.06 -16.60 28.24
C ARG A 171 9.47 -15.26 28.83
N TYR A 172 8.88 -14.19 28.31
CA TYR A 172 9.10 -12.83 28.76
C TYR A 172 7.79 -12.19 29.22
N GLU A 173 7.87 -11.37 30.25
CA GLU A 173 6.82 -10.46 30.67
C GLU A 173 7.40 -9.05 30.73
N ARG A 174 7.07 -8.21 29.73
CA ARG A 174 7.55 -6.82 29.63
C ARG A 174 9.08 -6.74 29.73
N ASP A 175 9.75 -7.43 28.83
CA ASP A 175 11.21 -7.59 28.72
C ASP A 175 11.87 -8.38 29.87
N SER A 176 11.12 -8.74 30.92
CA SER A 176 11.65 -9.57 32.00
C SER A 176 11.57 -11.06 31.64
N LEU A 177 12.70 -11.75 31.64
CA LEU A 177 12.76 -13.19 31.41
C LEU A 177 12.17 -13.95 32.60
N THR A 178 11.09 -14.68 32.38
CA THR A 178 10.36 -15.42 33.44
C THR A 178 10.62 -16.92 33.40
N ALA A 179 10.93 -17.50 32.23
CA ALA A 179 11.20 -18.92 32.10
C ALA A 179 12.08 -19.21 30.89
N VAL A 180 12.87 -20.30 30.95
CA VAL A 180 13.69 -20.81 29.86
C VAL A 180 13.57 -22.33 29.82
N GLU A 181 13.40 -22.90 28.63
CA GLU A 181 13.44 -24.34 28.42
C GLU A 181 14.26 -24.69 27.17
N GLY A 182 14.91 -25.86 27.20
CA GLY A 182 15.64 -26.40 26.05
C GLY A 182 17.15 -26.10 26.06
N VAL A 183 17.77 -26.30 24.90
CA VAL A 183 19.23 -26.23 24.72
C VAL A 183 19.56 -25.00 23.88
N ILE A 184 20.50 -24.18 24.37
CA ILE A 184 21.04 -23.05 23.62
C ILE A 184 21.69 -23.60 22.35
N LEU A 185 21.12 -23.28 21.20
CA LEU A 185 21.75 -23.51 19.90
C LEU A 185 22.95 -22.56 19.80
N ARG A 186 24.16 -23.14 19.76
CA ARG A 186 25.43 -22.45 19.51
C ARG A 186 25.75 -22.45 18.02
#